data_AF-A0A4V2WEJ0-F1
#
_entry.id   AF-A0A4V2WEJ0-F1
#
_cell.length_a   1.000
_cell.length_b   1.000
_cell.length_c   1.000
_cell.angle_alpha   90.00
_cell.angle_beta   90.00
_cell.angle_gamma   90.00
#
_symmetry.space_group_name_H-M   'P 1'
#
loop_
_entity.id
_entity.type
_entity.pdbx_description
1 polymer ?
#
loop_
_entity_poly.entity_id
_entity_poly.type
_entity_poly.pdbx_seq_one_letter_code
_entity_poly.pdbx_strand_id
1 'polypeptide(L)'
;MSGLGSMVPFSQTEPPQSFGAFPLPSARNEVFFKEDDKAALRNLETFSRAYHQWGNGIEGAIEEAYRSCFRTYVVQGRFFTLPLPFAENDERSELAPTLLKIQGGGKNSPAAIWQEIDKLIVSDDFNRYLTILQDRREKVIIFDLATRRWTWTEDLYEIARMKARSYKGLPHRPYVLVHGEAVTLPDIYNYIYCIGRVGIDCSGFVWYILTTVARQAGINLTEIVRRSFRSLRITDPTLYIGTSFFDSKNPEIEAVPDRIGNLAPGDIILFRGTNGQAAHSAIIQSINIEKGQIRYLQSTDEAPLEERGIHESYIYFPPNQKDLSLKDPSLVWTQKRYAPFPGEFSSPFSDDGQRYRAYPEFGGGRVVRFKVFGKVKKILEKKGP
;
A
#
# COMPACT_ATOMS: atom_id res chain seq x y z
N MET A 1 -65.27 -2.03 -32.69
CA MET A 1 -66.39 -2.82 -32.13
C MET A 1 -65.83 -3.48 -30.87
N SER A 2 -65.96 -2.83 -29.71
CA SER A 2 -67.01 -3.08 -28.69
C SER A 2 -66.94 -4.51 -28.16
N GLY A 3 -66.67 -4.82 -26.90
CA GLY A 3 -66.51 -4.04 -25.68
C GLY A 3 -66.90 -4.94 -24.48
N LEU A 4 -66.27 -4.68 -23.32
CA LEU A 4 -66.75 -4.98 -21.94
C LEU A 4 -66.96 -6.47 -21.57
N GLY A 5 -66.62 -6.98 -20.38
CA GLY A 5 -66.14 -6.51 -19.08
C GLY A 5 -65.73 -7.78 -18.31
N SER A 6 -64.99 -7.77 -17.20
CA SER A 6 -65.36 -7.19 -15.91
C SER A 6 -64.19 -7.40 -14.93
N MET A 7 -63.96 -6.41 -14.08
CA MET A 7 -63.05 -6.45 -12.93
C MET A 7 -63.70 -7.14 -11.73
N VAL A 8 -62.92 -7.89 -10.96
CA VAL A 8 -63.14 -8.16 -9.51
C VAL A 8 -61.75 -8.19 -8.84
N PRO A 9 -61.59 -7.65 -7.60
CA PRO A 9 -60.33 -7.10 -7.10
C PRO A 9 -59.55 -8.08 -6.23
N PHE A 10 -58.21 -8.01 -6.28
CA PHE A 10 -57.35 -8.68 -5.29
C PHE A 10 -56.90 -7.69 -4.22
N SER A 11 -57.66 -7.72 -3.12
CA SER A 11 -57.22 -7.66 -1.72
C SER A 11 -55.79 -7.20 -1.45
N GLN A 12 -55.67 -5.99 -0.91
CA GLN A 12 -54.56 -5.60 -0.04
C GLN A 12 -54.49 -6.58 1.15
N THR A 13 -53.36 -7.24 1.33
CA THR A 13 -53.02 -7.89 2.59
C THR A 13 -51.89 -7.10 3.22
N GLU A 14 -52.16 -6.59 4.42
CA GLU A 14 -51.23 -5.87 5.27
C GLU A 14 -50.00 -6.74 5.60
N PRO A 15 -48.81 -6.13 5.76
CA PRO A 15 -47.68 -6.84 6.34
C PRO A 15 -47.93 -7.09 7.83
N PRO A 16 -47.60 -8.28 8.38
CA PRO A 16 -47.79 -8.55 9.78
C PRO A 16 -46.92 -7.64 10.65
N GLN A 17 -47.58 -7.10 11.66
CA GLN A 17 -47.07 -6.18 12.66
C GLN A 17 -45.92 -6.78 13.49
N SER A 18 -45.04 -5.86 13.86
CA SER A 18 -43.99 -5.89 14.86
C SER A 18 -44.15 -6.90 16.01
N PHE A 19 -43.11 -7.70 16.22
CA PHE A 19 -42.80 -8.29 17.53
C PHE A 19 -41.36 -7.93 17.93
N GLY A 20 -41.25 -7.28 19.09
CA GLY A 20 -40.12 -7.40 20.00
C GLY A 20 -38.87 -6.56 19.69
N ALA A 21 -38.92 -5.26 20.00
CA ALA A 21 -37.72 -4.49 20.28
C ALA A 21 -37.07 -5.03 21.56
N PHE A 22 -35.99 -5.81 21.42
CA PHE A 22 -35.03 -6.02 22.50
C PHE A 22 -34.01 -4.88 22.45
N PRO A 23 -33.75 -4.16 23.55
CA PRO A 23 -32.67 -3.19 23.58
C PRO A 23 -31.35 -3.95 23.49
N LEU A 24 -30.72 -3.94 22.31
CA LEU A 24 -29.31 -4.30 22.20
C LEU A 24 -28.53 -3.28 23.03
N PRO A 25 -27.66 -3.71 23.96
CA PRO A 25 -26.84 -2.79 24.70
C PRO A 25 -25.95 -2.06 23.68
N SER A 26 -26.11 -0.74 23.62
CA SER A 26 -25.15 0.16 22.97
C SER A 26 -23.84 0.08 23.75
N ALA A 27 -23.06 -0.97 23.47
CA ALA A 27 -21.66 -0.99 23.82
C ALA A 27 -20.99 0.08 22.96
N ARG A 28 -20.99 1.32 23.47
CA ARG A 28 -19.96 2.29 23.09
C ARG A 28 -18.64 1.57 23.31
N ASN A 29 -17.92 1.29 22.23
CA ASN A 29 -16.51 0.94 22.32
C ASN A 29 -15.77 2.21 22.76
N GLU A 30 -15.87 2.53 24.05
CA GLU A 30 -14.89 3.35 24.72
C GLU A 30 -13.61 2.52 24.77
N VAL A 31 -12.55 3.04 24.16
CA VAL A 31 -11.22 2.44 24.15
C VAL A 31 -10.67 2.50 25.57
N PHE A 32 -11.00 1.50 26.38
CA PHE A 32 -10.38 1.27 27.67
C PHE A 32 -9.14 0.41 27.46
N PHE A 33 -7.96 1.00 27.63
CA PHE A 33 -6.76 0.24 27.97
C PHE A 33 -7.01 -0.40 29.33
N LYS A 34 -7.31 -1.71 29.37
CA LYS A 34 -7.14 -2.48 30.60
C LYS A 34 -5.63 -2.67 30.81
N GLU A 35 -5.17 -2.44 32.03
CA GLU A 35 -3.75 -2.54 32.46
C GLU A 35 -3.10 -3.94 32.25
N ASP A 36 -3.85 -4.93 31.76
CA ASP A 36 -3.38 -6.32 31.60
C ASP A 36 -2.72 -6.64 30.26
N ASP A 37 -2.66 -5.71 29.29
CA ASP A 37 -2.09 -5.98 27.97
C ASP A 37 -0.57 -5.67 27.89
N LYS A 38 0.18 -6.16 28.88
CA LYS A 38 1.64 -5.94 28.99
C LYS A 38 2.41 -6.50 27.78
N ALA A 39 1.91 -7.55 27.14
CA ALA A 39 2.48 -8.10 25.92
C ALA A 39 2.27 -7.16 24.71
N ALA A 40 1.11 -6.51 24.65
CA ALA A 40 0.81 -5.53 23.63
C ALA A 40 1.62 -4.25 23.76
N LEU A 41 1.74 -3.73 24.98
CA LEU A 41 2.62 -2.59 25.27
C LEU A 41 4.08 -2.92 24.91
N ARG A 42 4.54 -4.15 25.17
CA ARG A 42 5.87 -4.62 24.75
C ARG A 42 6.02 -4.71 23.23
N ASN A 43 5.00 -5.15 22.49
CA ASN A 43 5.05 -5.23 21.02
C ASN A 43 5.06 -3.82 20.39
N LEU A 44 4.25 -2.90 20.93
CA LEU A 44 4.26 -1.49 20.55
C LEU A 44 5.61 -0.83 20.86
N GLU A 45 6.17 -1.07 22.06
CA GLU A 45 7.51 -0.61 22.43
C GLU A 45 8.59 -1.20 21.52
N THR A 46 8.49 -2.48 21.14
CA THR A 46 9.48 -3.15 20.29
C THR A 46 9.46 -2.58 18.87
N PHE A 47 8.28 -2.37 18.30
CA PHE A 47 8.13 -1.68 17.00
C PHE A 47 8.67 -0.24 17.07
N SER A 48 8.33 0.48 18.15
CA SER A 48 8.84 1.83 18.39
C SER A 48 10.34 1.87 18.67
N ARG A 49 10.98 0.79 19.14
CA ARG A 49 12.43 0.73 19.40
C ARG A 49 13.26 0.42 18.16
N ALA A 50 12.67 -0.10 17.09
CA ALA A 50 13.41 -0.48 15.89
C ALA A 50 14.13 0.73 15.24
N TYR A 51 13.57 1.94 15.31
CA TYR A 51 14.23 3.14 14.74
C TYR A 51 15.55 3.48 15.47
N HIS A 52 15.62 3.27 16.78
CA HIS A 52 16.83 3.52 17.56
C HIS A 52 18.01 2.64 17.12
N GLN A 53 17.74 1.49 16.47
CA GLN A 53 18.77 0.60 15.96
C GLN A 53 19.46 1.13 14.69
N TRP A 54 18.83 2.06 13.97
CA TRP A 54 19.37 2.66 12.75
C TRP A 54 20.24 3.90 13.01
N GLY A 55 20.32 4.34 14.28
CA GLY A 55 21.17 5.45 14.71
C GLY A 55 20.78 6.81 14.11
N ASN A 56 21.73 7.75 14.12
CA ASN A 56 21.55 9.08 13.56
C ASN A 56 22.10 9.14 12.13
N GLY A 57 21.43 9.91 11.27
CA GLY A 57 21.82 10.08 9.87
C GLY A 57 20.66 9.86 8.92
N ILE A 58 20.98 9.71 7.63
CA ILE A 58 19.98 9.55 6.59
C ILE A 58 19.20 8.23 6.70
N GLU A 59 19.83 7.13 7.11
CA GLU A 59 19.16 5.82 7.25
C GLU A 59 18.11 5.83 8.38
N GLY A 60 18.46 6.42 9.54
CA GLY A 60 17.55 6.62 10.66
C GLY A 60 16.39 7.57 10.31
N ALA A 61 16.67 8.66 9.58
CA ALA A 61 15.64 9.58 9.09
C ALA A 61 14.66 8.89 8.12
N ILE A 62 15.16 8.02 7.23
CA ILE A 62 14.34 7.20 6.35
C ILE A 62 13.50 6.21 7.17
N GLU A 63 14.10 5.57 8.18
CA GLU A 63 13.39 4.63 9.06
C GLU A 63 12.25 5.30 9.82
N GLU A 64 12.48 6.48 10.40
CA GLU A 64 11.46 7.23 11.12
C GLU A 64 10.27 7.57 10.20
N ALA A 65 10.56 8.07 9.00
CA ALA A 65 9.54 8.35 8.00
C ALA A 65 8.78 7.07 7.61
N TYR A 66 9.49 5.96 7.36
CA TYR A 66 8.90 4.66 7.06
C TYR A 66 7.96 4.17 8.18
N ARG A 67 8.38 4.25 9.45
CA ARG A 67 7.58 3.81 10.60
C ARG A 67 6.30 4.62 10.79
N SER A 68 6.27 5.88 10.38
CA SER A 68 5.05 6.70 10.41
C SER A 68 3.94 6.18 9.46
N CYS A 69 4.31 5.32 8.50
CA CYS A 69 3.39 4.67 7.59
C CYS A 69 2.75 3.41 8.17
N PHE A 70 2.92 3.15 9.46
CA PHE A 70 2.32 2.02 10.15
C PHE A 70 1.48 2.50 11.33
N ARG A 71 0.39 1.79 11.61
CA ARG A 71 -0.43 2.04 12.79
C ARG A 71 -0.94 0.74 13.36
N THR A 72 -0.88 0.63 14.69
CA THR A 72 -1.38 -0.54 15.42
C THR A 72 -2.82 -0.31 15.86
N TYR A 73 -3.69 -1.27 15.61
CA TYR A 73 -5.08 -1.28 16.07
C TYR A 73 -5.36 -2.52 16.91
N VAL A 74 -6.34 -2.40 17.81
CA VAL A 74 -6.96 -3.55 18.49
C VAL A 74 -8.28 -3.83 17.80
N VAL A 75 -8.35 -4.97 17.10
CA VAL A 75 -9.55 -5.42 16.40
C VAL A 75 -9.96 -6.76 17.01
N GLN A 76 -11.17 -6.81 17.58
CA GLN A 76 -11.70 -8.02 18.22
C GLN A 76 -10.75 -8.62 19.27
N GLY A 77 -10.10 -7.75 20.08
CA GLY A 77 -9.16 -8.16 21.12
C GLY A 77 -7.78 -8.62 20.63
N ARG A 78 -7.45 -8.41 19.35
CA ARG A 78 -6.15 -8.78 18.77
C ARG A 78 -5.43 -7.54 18.21
N PHE A 79 -4.11 -7.54 18.31
CA PHE A 79 -3.27 -6.47 17.79
C PHE A 79 -2.93 -6.70 16.33
N PHE A 80 -3.14 -5.67 15.51
CA PHE A 80 -2.77 -5.66 14.10
C PHE A 80 -1.96 -4.40 13.82
N THR A 81 -0.74 -4.56 13.32
CA THR A 81 0.07 -3.46 12.80
C THR A 81 -0.19 -3.33 11.31
N LEU A 82 -1.00 -2.37 10.92
CA LEU A 82 -1.36 -2.13 9.53
C LEU A 82 -0.32 -1.22 8.87
N PRO A 83 0.22 -1.60 7.70
CA PRO A 83 0.86 -0.65 6.80
C PRO A 83 -0.20 0.25 6.15
N LEU A 84 0.21 1.43 5.69
CA LEU A 84 -0.63 2.18 4.76
C LEU A 84 -0.89 1.35 3.50
N PRO A 85 -2.15 1.29 3.03
CA PRO A 85 -2.50 0.57 1.81
C PRO A 85 -1.94 1.25 0.56
N PHE A 86 -1.72 0.46 -0.48
CA PHE A 86 -1.34 0.92 -1.80
C PHE A 86 -2.46 1.72 -2.48
N ALA A 87 -2.09 2.71 -3.29
CA ALA A 87 -3.01 3.66 -3.89
C ALA A 87 -2.77 3.96 -5.38
N GLU A 88 -2.40 2.96 -6.17
CA GLU A 88 -2.45 3.06 -7.63
C GLU A 88 -3.56 2.13 -8.14
N ASN A 89 -4.54 2.70 -8.84
CA ASN A 89 -5.75 2.00 -9.29
C ASN A 89 -5.93 2.10 -10.81
N ASP A 90 -4.94 2.57 -11.57
CA ASP A 90 -5.13 2.84 -12.99
C ASP A 90 -5.47 1.54 -13.73
N GLU A 91 -4.71 0.46 -13.52
CA GLU A 91 -5.02 -0.88 -14.05
C GLU A 91 -6.40 -1.41 -13.58
N ARG A 92 -6.81 -1.09 -12.34
CA ARG A 92 -8.14 -1.46 -11.82
C ARG A 92 -9.27 -0.60 -12.39
N SER A 93 -8.95 0.62 -12.83
CA SER A 93 -9.90 1.58 -13.39
C SER A 93 -10.18 1.34 -14.87
N GLU A 94 -9.24 0.73 -15.61
CA GLU A 94 -9.39 0.43 -17.05
C GLU A 94 -10.65 -0.39 -17.36
N LEU A 95 -11.02 -1.30 -16.45
CA LEU A 95 -12.21 -2.15 -16.59
C LEU A 95 -13.37 -1.71 -15.70
N ALA A 96 -13.22 -0.62 -14.95
CA ALA A 96 -14.27 -0.11 -14.08
C ALA A 96 -15.27 0.76 -14.86
N PRO A 97 -16.56 0.74 -14.50
CA PRO A 97 -17.55 1.64 -15.13
C PRO A 97 -17.35 3.11 -14.74
N THR A 98 -16.51 3.39 -13.73
CA THR A 98 -16.22 4.74 -13.23
C THR A 98 -14.75 4.88 -12.82
N LEU A 99 -14.24 6.11 -12.82
CA LEU A 99 -12.89 6.39 -12.36
C LEU A 99 -12.75 6.10 -10.86
N LEU A 100 -11.83 5.19 -10.51
CA LEU A 100 -11.58 4.80 -9.12
C LEU A 100 -10.63 5.79 -8.42
N LYS A 101 -10.98 7.09 -8.43
CA LYS A 101 -10.30 8.17 -7.69
C LYS A 101 -9.96 7.76 -6.25
N ILE A 102 -8.68 7.71 -5.93
CA ILE A 102 -8.22 7.54 -4.56
C ILE A 102 -8.16 8.92 -3.90
N GLN A 103 -8.53 8.97 -2.63
CA GLN A 103 -8.44 10.21 -1.87
C GLN A 103 -6.99 10.71 -1.82
N GLY A 104 -6.77 11.94 -2.28
CA GLY A 104 -5.42 12.52 -2.36
C GLY A 104 -4.53 11.97 -3.48
N GLY A 105 -5.08 11.19 -4.41
CA GLY A 105 -4.36 10.70 -5.60
C GLY A 105 -3.11 9.88 -5.29
N GLY A 106 -3.07 9.20 -4.14
CA GLY A 106 -1.90 8.43 -3.70
C GLY A 106 -0.73 9.26 -3.16
N LYS A 107 -0.90 10.59 -2.98
CA LYS A 107 0.16 11.53 -2.55
C LYS A 107 -0.05 12.16 -1.18
N ASN A 108 -1.15 11.84 -0.51
CA ASN A 108 -1.43 12.40 0.82
C ASN A 108 -0.38 11.99 1.85
N SER A 109 -0.19 12.84 2.87
CA SER A 109 0.68 12.48 4.01
C SER A 109 0.12 11.28 4.79
N PRO A 110 0.97 10.44 5.39
CA PRO A 110 0.54 9.34 6.27
C PRO A 110 -0.46 9.76 7.34
N ALA A 111 -0.24 10.91 7.99
CA ALA A 111 -1.15 11.41 9.02
C ALA A 111 -2.56 11.66 8.48
N ALA A 112 -2.68 12.26 7.29
CA ALA A 112 -3.98 12.51 6.66
C ALA A 112 -4.67 11.21 6.21
N ILE A 113 -3.90 10.24 5.69
CA ILE A 113 -4.46 8.94 5.31
C ILE A 113 -4.96 8.20 6.55
N TRP A 114 -4.18 8.20 7.63
CA TRP A 114 -4.59 7.57 8.88
C TRP A 114 -5.84 8.18 9.50
N GLN A 115 -6.03 9.50 9.42
CA GLN A 115 -7.26 10.15 9.89
C GLN A 115 -8.52 9.61 9.18
N GLU A 116 -8.42 9.21 7.92
CA GLU A 116 -9.55 8.61 7.20
C GLU A 116 -9.71 7.13 7.53
N ILE A 117 -8.61 6.39 7.67
CA ILE A 117 -8.64 4.99 8.10
C ILE A 117 -9.24 4.86 9.50
N ASP A 118 -8.92 5.77 10.42
CA ASP A 118 -9.48 5.81 11.76
C ASP A 118 -11.01 5.86 11.71
N LYS A 119 -11.59 6.69 10.82
CA LYS A 119 -13.04 6.79 10.64
C LYS A 119 -13.65 5.51 10.07
N LEU A 120 -12.94 4.83 9.16
CA LEU A 120 -13.41 3.58 8.56
C LEU A 120 -13.44 2.45 9.57
N ILE A 121 -12.36 2.29 10.36
CA ILE A 121 -12.21 1.19 11.33
C ILE A 121 -13.22 1.28 12.48
N VAL A 122 -13.68 2.48 12.83
CA VAL A 122 -14.71 2.64 13.89
C VAL A 122 -16.14 2.62 13.35
N SER A 123 -16.34 2.41 12.05
CA SER A 123 -17.66 2.47 11.43
C SER A 123 -18.51 1.22 11.70
N ASP A 124 -19.84 1.40 11.72
CA ASP A 124 -20.79 0.29 11.83
C ASP A 124 -20.68 -0.70 10.67
N ASP A 125 -20.32 -0.23 9.48
CA ASP A 125 -20.12 -1.07 8.31
C ASP A 125 -18.90 -1.99 8.48
N PHE A 126 -17.78 -1.46 8.99
CA PHE A 126 -16.61 -2.28 9.30
C PHE A 126 -16.92 -3.31 10.39
N ASN A 127 -17.65 -2.93 11.44
CA ASN A 127 -18.07 -3.89 12.48
C ASN A 127 -18.95 -5.01 11.91
N ARG A 128 -19.85 -4.68 10.99
CA ARG A 128 -20.66 -5.67 10.27
C ARG A 128 -19.80 -6.59 9.41
N TYR A 129 -18.83 -6.04 8.71
CA TYR A 129 -17.86 -6.79 7.92
C TYR A 129 -17.10 -7.81 8.78
N LEU A 130 -16.53 -7.37 9.92
CA LEU A 130 -15.85 -8.27 10.86
C LEU A 130 -16.77 -9.39 11.38
N THR A 131 -18.03 -9.06 11.69
CA THR A 131 -19.01 -10.05 12.15
C THR A 131 -19.23 -11.14 11.10
N ILE A 132 -19.38 -10.75 9.83
CA ILE A 132 -19.54 -11.69 8.72
C ILE A 132 -18.27 -12.53 8.50
N LEU A 133 -17.07 -11.97 8.67
CA LEU A 133 -15.84 -12.75 8.52
C LEU A 133 -15.72 -13.89 9.55
N GLN A 134 -16.32 -13.74 10.74
CA GLN A 134 -16.09 -14.64 11.89
C GLN A 134 -17.29 -15.53 12.25
N ASP A 135 -18.30 -15.63 11.39
CA ASP A 135 -19.51 -16.41 11.65
C ASP A 135 -19.33 -17.95 11.55
N ARG A 136 -18.09 -18.44 11.38
CA ARG A 136 -17.71 -19.85 11.20
C ARG A 136 -18.19 -20.52 9.92
N ARG A 137 -18.63 -19.74 8.94
CA ARG A 137 -19.05 -20.23 7.63
C ARG A 137 -18.06 -19.83 6.56
N GLU A 138 -17.80 -20.77 5.67
CA GLU A 138 -17.06 -20.47 4.45
C GLU A 138 -17.94 -19.66 3.50
N LYS A 139 -17.37 -18.61 2.94
CA LYS A 139 -18.07 -17.66 2.07
C LYS A 139 -17.11 -16.96 1.13
N VAL A 140 -17.65 -16.36 0.08
CA VAL A 140 -16.90 -15.46 -0.79
C VAL A 140 -17.33 -14.03 -0.51
N ILE A 141 -16.40 -13.20 -0.06
CA ILE A 141 -16.58 -11.75 0.03
C ILE A 141 -16.36 -11.15 -1.35
N ILE A 142 -17.26 -10.26 -1.77
CA ILE A 142 -17.22 -9.59 -3.05
C ILE A 142 -17.14 -8.09 -2.79
N PHE A 143 -16.05 -7.47 -3.18
CA PHE A 143 -15.92 -6.03 -3.11
C PHE A 143 -16.39 -5.38 -4.41
N ASP A 144 -16.84 -4.13 -4.30
CA ASP A 144 -17.11 -3.24 -5.43
C ASP A 144 -16.45 -1.90 -5.15
N LEU A 145 -15.30 -1.67 -5.81
CA LEU A 145 -14.49 -0.46 -5.63
C LEU A 145 -15.20 0.78 -6.16
N ALA A 146 -16.08 0.63 -7.16
CA ALA A 146 -16.81 1.75 -7.75
C ALA A 146 -17.85 2.28 -6.76
N THR A 147 -18.65 1.39 -6.18
CA THR A 147 -19.71 1.76 -5.23
C THR A 147 -19.25 1.83 -3.77
N ARG A 148 -18.00 1.40 -3.48
CA ARG A 148 -17.43 1.30 -2.12
C ARG A 148 -18.31 0.44 -1.22
N ARG A 149 -18.73 -0.71 -1.75
CA ARG A 149 -19.56 -1.68 -1.04
C ARG A 149 -18.90 -3.03 -1.04
N TRP A 150 -19.30 -3.85 -0.08
CA TRP A 150 -18.99 -5.26 -0.05
C TRP A 150 -20.28 -6.05 0.13
N THR A 151 -20.31 -7.25 -0.44
CA THR A 151 -21.35 -8.25 -0.22
C THR A 151 -20.68 -9.59 0.03
N TRP A 152 -21.47 -10.61 0.36
CA TRP A 152 -20.96 -11.97 0.51
C TRP A 152 -21.95 -12.98 -0.05
N THR A 153 -21.45 -14.17 -0.39
CA THR A 153 -22.26 -15.31 -0.79
C THR A 153 -21.74 -16.60 -0.15
N GLU A 154 -22.67 -17.46 0.26
CA GLU A 154 -22.41 -18.83 0.74
C GLU A 154 -22.72 -19.87 -0.35
N ASP A 155 -22.88 -19.44 -1.61
CA ASP A 155 -23.13 -20.34 -2.73
C ASP A 155 -21.97 -21.35 -2.89
N LEU A 156 -22.31 -22.63 -2.73
CA LEU A 156 -21.37 -23.75 -2.80
C LEU A 156 -20.66 -23.83 -4.16
N TYR A 157 -21.33 -23.43 -5.26
CA TYR A 157 -20.70 -23.41 -6.58
C TYR A 157 -19.62 -22.34 -6.68
N GLU A 158 -19.86 -21.16 -6.10
CA GLU A 158 -18.89 -20.07 -6.07
C GLU A 158 -17.69 -20.41 -5.20
N ILE A 159 -17.95 -20.97 -4.02
CA ILE A 159 -16.91 -21.45 -3.11
C ILE A 159 -16.05 -22.53 -3.79
N ALA A 160 -16.67 -23.53 -4.42
CA ALA A 160 -15.96 -24.60 -5.11
C ALA A 160 -15.09 -24.07 -6.27
N ARG A 161 -15.58 -23.08 -7.04
CA ARG A 161 -14.81 -22.43 -8.10
C ARG A 161 -13.58 -21.70 -7.57
N MET A 162 -13.74 -20.92 -6.49
CA MET A 162 -12.63 -20.22 -5.85
C MET A 162 -11.56 -21.21 -5.34
N LYS A 163 -11.98 -22.32 -4.72
CA LYS A 163 -11.08 -23.42 -4.29
C LYS A 163 -10.36 -24.08 -5.47
N ALA A 164 -11.04 -24.25 -6.59
CA ALA A 164 -10.47 -24.77 -7.84
C ALA A 164 -9.62 -23.74 -8.60
N ARG A 165 -9.36 -22.55 -8.04
CA ARG A 165 -8.63 -21.44 -8.66
C ARG A 165 -9.23 -20.95 -9.97
N SER A 166 -10.54 -21.13 -10.14
CA SER A 166 -11.32 -20.59 -11.26
C SER A 166 -11.86 -19.21 -10.89
N TYR A 167 -10.96 -18.22 -10.82
CA TYR A 167 -11.28 -16.87 -10.39
C TYR A 167 -12.09 -16.13 -11.46
N LYS A 168 -13.20 -15.52 -11.04
CA LYS A 168 -14.10 -14.74 -11.92
C LYS A 168 -14.15 -13.25 -11.58
N GLY A 169 -13.42 -12.83 -10.54
CA GLY A 169 -13.40 -11.44 -10.12
C GLY A 169 -12.84 -10.55 -11.22
N LEU A 170 -13.36 -9.33 -11.30
CA LEU A 170 -12.79 -8.30 -12.16
C LEU A 170 -11.86 -7.42 -11.31
N PRO A 171 -10.86 -6.72 -11.90
CA PRO A 171 -9.96 -5.87 -11.13
C PRO A 171 -10.66 -4.83 -10.24
N HIS A 172 -11.84 -4.33 -10.65
CA HIS A 172 -12.65 -3.39 -9.87
C HIS A 172 -13.67 -4.06 -8.93
N ARG A 173 -13.77 -5.40 -8.97
CA ARG A 173 -14.67 -6.22 -8.14
C ARG A 173 -13.97 -7.51 -7.70
N PRO A 174 -13.01 -7.43 -6.77
CA PRO A 174 -12.27 -8.60 -6.32
C PRO A 174 -13.14 -9.51 -5.45
N TYR A 175 -12.89 -10.82 -5.57
CA TYR A 175 -13.57 -11.89 -4.85
C TYR A 175 -12.57 -12.51 -3.87
N VAL A 176 -12.95 -12.69 -2.61
CA VAL A 176 -12.04 -13.21 -1.58
C VAL A 176 -12.73 -14.36 -0.88
N LEU A 177 -12.14 -15.56 -0.98
CA LEU A 177 -12.59 -16.72 -0.22
C LEU A 177 -12.21 -16.54 1.26
N VAL A 178 -13.18 -16.71 2.15
CA VAL A 178 -13.04 -16.57 3.59
C VAL A 178 -13.60 -17.82 4.25
N HIS A 179 -12.89 -18.36 5.25
CA HIS A 179 -13.23 -19.63 5.90
C HIS A 179 -14.12 -19.47 7.15
N GLY A 180 -14.48 -18.24 7.53
CA GLY A 180 -15.28 -17.99 8.74
C GLY A 180 -14.45 -17.97 10.03
N GLU A 181 -13.12 -17.92 9.92
CA GLU A 181 -12.18 -18.02 11.03
C GLU A 181 -11.88 -16.65 11.66
N ALA A 182 -10.82 -16.58 12.48
CA ALA A 182 -10.41 -15.33 13.09
C ALA A 182 -9.90 -14.33 12.04
N VAL A 183 -10.28 -13.05 12.21
CA VAL A 183 -9.86 -11.95 11.32
C VAL A 183 -8.34 -11.92 11.19
N THR A 184 -7.86 -11.72 9.96
CA THR A 184 -6.45 -11.62 9.61
C THR A 184 -6.08 -10.20 9.17
N LEU A 185 -4.77 -9.91 9.10
CA LEU A 185 -4.30 -8.61 8.60
C LEU A 185 -4.74 -8.37 7.14
N PRO A 186 -4.68 -9.36 6.22
CA PRO A 186 -5.21 -9.21 4.86
C PRO A 186 -6.70 -8.87 4.82
N ASP A 187 -7.52 -9.36 5.75
CA ASP A 187 -8.95 -9.06 5.79
C ASP A 187 -9.22 -7.58 6.08
N ILE A 188 -8.48 -7.01 7.05
CA ILE A 188 -8.58 -5.60 7.41
C ILE A 188 -8.02 -4.74 6.27
N TYR A 189 -6.87 -5.13 5.72
CA TYR A 189 -6.26 -4.46 4.57
C TYR A 189 -7.22 -4.41 3.36
N ASN A 190 -7.85 -5.53 3.02
CA ASN A 190 -8.80 -5.63 1.90
C ASN A 190 -9.95 -4.64 2.06
N TYR A 191 -10.51 -4.54 3.27
CA TYR A 191 -11.59 -3.59 3.55
C TYR A 191 -11.13 -2.14 3.35
N ILE A 192 -10.00 -1.76 3.95
CA ILE A 192 -9.49 -0.38 3.85
C ILE A 192 -9.17 -0.03 2.39
N TYR A 193 -8.53 -0.95 1.66
CA TYR A 193 -8.18 -0.77 0.26
C TYR A 193 -9.43 -0.62 -0.62
N CYS A 194 -10.38 -1.59 -0.54
CA CYS A 194 -11.53 -1.63 -1.43
C CYS A 194 -12.62 -0.61 -1.09
N ILE A 195 -12.94 -0.43 0.19
CA ILE A 195 -14.03 0.43 0.67
C ILE A 195 -13.53 1.84 0.93
N GLY A 196 -12.39 1.96 1.60
CA GLY A 196 -11.81 3.24 1.96
C GLY A 196 -11.34 4.03 0.74
N ARG A 197 -10.70 3.36 -0.24
CA ARG A 197 -10.02 4.03 -1.36
C ARG A 197 -9.10 5.15 -0.87
N VAL A 198 -8.34 4.81 0.15
CA VAL A 198 -7.31 5.61 0.79
C VAL A 198 -6.01 4.83 0.72
N GLY A 199 -4.89 5.52 0.61
CA GLY A 199 -3.57 4.90 0.54
C GLY A 199 -2.52 5.81 -0.07
N ILE A 200 -1.33 5.24 -0.27
CA ILE A 200 -0.19 5.93 -0.86
C ILE A 200 0.43 5.09 -1.99
N ASP A 201 0.62 5.72 -3.15
CA ASP A 201 1.19 5.03 -4.32
C ASP A 201 2.72 4.94 -4.22
N CYS A 202 3.35 4.20 -5.15
CA CYS A 202 4.78 3.93 -5.11
C CYS A 202 5.64 5.20 -5.11
N SER A 203 5.28 6.18 -5.94
CA SER A 203 6.02 7.43 -6.09
C SER A 203 5.63 8.47 -5.04
N GLY A 204 4.41 8.40 -4.52
CA GLY A 204 3.93 9.18 -3.38
C GLY A 204 4.65 8.78 -2.11
N PHE A 205 4.87 7.48 -1.90
CA PHE A 205 5.67 6.98 -0.79
C PHE A 205 7.12 7.42 -0.87
N VAL A 206 7.78 7.25 -2.03
CA VAL A 206 9.14 7.74 -2.25
C VAL A 206 9.23 9.24 -2.00
N TRP A 207 8.29 10.03 -2.54
CA TRP A 207 8.25 11.48 -2.31
C TRP A 207 8.06 11.84 -0.83
N TYR A 208 7.19 11.13 -0.11
CA TYR A 208 6.97 11.31 1.31
C TYR A 208 8.25 11.08 2.13
N ILE A 209 8.97 9.98 1.87
CA ILE A 209 10.25 9.71 2.54
C ILE A 209 11.24 10.83 2.25
N LEU A 210 11.45 11.16 0.97
CA LEU A 210 12.44 12.16 0.57
C LEU A 210 12.16 13.55 1.17
N THR A 211 10.89 13.99 1.16
CA THR A 211 10.50 15.29 1.73
C THR A 211 10.66 15.32 3.25
N THR A 212 10.35 14.22 3.93
CA THR A 212 10.50 14.11 5.39
C THR A 212 11.98 14.16 5.78
N VAL A 213 12.83 13.38 5.13
CA VAL A 213 14.28 13.34 5.37
C VAL A 213 14.92 14.70 5.05
N ALA A 214 14.56 15.33 3.92
CA ALA A 214 15.06 16.67 3.59
C ALA A 214 14.64 17.72 4.63
N ARG A 215 13.40 17.64 5.14
CA ARG A 215 12.90 18.56 6.18
C ARG A 215 13.68 18.42 7.49
N GLN A 216 14.04 17.21 7.89
CA GLN A 216 14.90 16.99 9.08
C GLN A 216 16.29 17.64 8.93
N ALA A 217 16.79 17.74 7.70
CA ALA A 217 18.01 18.49 7.37
C ALA A 217 17.79 20.01 7.19
N GLY A 218 16.58 20.52 7.45
CA GLY A 218 16.23 21.94 7.25
C GLY A 218 16.10 22.35 5.78
N ILE A 219 15.91 21.40 4.87
CA ILE A 219 15.80 21.63 3.43
C ILE A 219 14.35 21.44 2.97
N ASN A 220 13.80 22.45 2.29
CA ASN A 220 12.47 22.37 1.69
C ASN A 220 12.58 21.82 0.26
N LEU A 221 12.44 20.49 0.12
CA LEU A 221 12.53 19.81 -1.17
C LEU A 221 11.41 20.25 -2.15
N THR A 222 10.22 20.54 -1.63
CA THR A 222 9.09 21.03 -2.45
C THR A 222 9.42 22.35 -3.14
N GLU A 223 10.09 23.28 -2.44
CA GLU A 223 10.50 24.55 -3.03
C GLU A 223 11.60 24.39 -4.10
N ILE A 224 12.50 23.42 -3.92
CA ILE A 224 13.51 23.08 -4.93
C ILE A 224 12.82 22.57 -6.19
N VAL A 225 11.92 21.60 -6.05
CA VAL A 225 11.20 20.98 -7.17
C VAL A 225 10.23 21.94 -7.85
N ARG A 226 9.63 22.88 -7.11
CA ARG A 226 8.77 23.94 -7.68
C ARG A 226 9.47 24.72 -8.79
N ARG A 227 10.81 24.86 -8.74
CA ARG A 227 11.60 25.53 -9.79
C ARG A 227 11.50 24.82 -11.13
N SER A 228 11.42 23.48 -11.12
CA SER A 228 11.24 22.66 -12.32
C SER A 228 9.87 22.83 -12.98
N PHE A 229 8.87 23.35 -12.24
CA PHE A 229 7.49 23.54 -12.70
C PHE A 229 7.11 25.01 -12.91
N ARG A 230 8.08 25.95 -12.86
CA ARG A 230 7.83 27.41 -12.94
C ARG A 230 7.03 27.83 -14.18
N SER A 231 7.19 27.14 -15.30
CA SER A 231 6.45 27.44 -16.54
C SER A 231 4.96 27.07 -16.49
N LEU A 232 4.55 26.17 -15.57
CA LEU A 232 3.21 25.58 -15.56
C LEU A 232 2.25 26.25 -14.56
N ARG A 233 2.68 27.27 -13.81
CA ARG A 233 1.85 28.00 -12.80
C ARG A 233 1.05 27.07 -11.86
N ILE A 234 1.65 25.94 -11.50
CA ILE A 234 0.99 24.92 -10.68
C ILE A 234 0.97 25.37 -9.21
N THR A 235 -0.20 25.28 -8.57
CA THR A 235 -0.42 25.60 -7.15
C THR A 235 0.21 24.58 -6.20
N ASP A 236 0.12 23.29 -6.53
CA ASP A 236 0.76 22.21 -5.78
C ASP A 236 1.61 21.30 -6.69
N PRO A 237 2.94 21.47 -6.72
CA PRO A 237 3.82 20.66 -7.56
C PRO A 237 3.86 19.19 -7.11
N THR A 238 3.46 18.86 -5.89
CA THR A 238 3.55 17.49 -5.35
C THR A 238 2.64 16.50 -6.08
N LEU A 239 1.51 16.99 -6.62
CA LEU A 239 0.60 16.20 -7.43
C LEU A 239 1.20 15.74 -8.77
N TYR A 240 2.31 16.35 -9.19
CA TYR A 240 3.00 16.06 -10.45
C TYR A 240 4.30 15.28 -10.25
N ILE A 241 4.62 14.93 -9.00
CA ILE A 241 5.80 14.13 -8.67
C ILE A 241 5.37 12.65 -8.69
N GLY A 242 5.37 12.10 -9.91
CA GLY A 242 5.18 10.68 -10.18
C GLY A 242 6.48 10.00 -10.60
N THR A 243 6.40 8.71 -10.95
CA THR A 243 7.52 7.95 -11.54
C THR A 243 8.11 8.66 -12.76
N SER A 244 7.27 9.30 -13.59
CA SER A 244 7.68 10.11 -14.74
C SER A 244 8.54 11.31 -14.38
N PHE A 245 8.30 11.95 -13.23
CA PHE A 245 9.15 13.03 -12.72
C PHE A 245 10.56 12.50 -12.42
N PHE A 246 10.65 11.38 -11.71
CA PHE A 246 11.92 10.70 -11.43
C PHE A 246 12.57 10.15 -12.69
N ASP A 247 11.79 9.83 -13.73
CA ASP A 247 12.26 9.33 -15.03
C ASP A 247 12.77 10.43 -15.98
N SER A 248 12.49 11.69 -15.68
CA SER A 248 12.74 12.83 -16.58
C SER A 248 14.20 13.31 -16.63
N LYS A 249 14.49 14.24 -17.56
CA LYS A 249 15.76 14.99 -17.63
C LYS A 249 15.80 16.19 -16.66
N ASN A 250 15.11 16.10 -15.53
CA ASN A 250 15.06 17.20 -14.57
C ASN A 250 16.47 17.53 -14.03
N PRO A 251 16.91 18.81 -14.07
CA PRO A 251 18.25 19.19 -13.60
C PRO A 251 18.49 18.90 -12.10
N GLU A 252 17.45 18.73 -11.28
CA GLU A 252 17.56 18.40 -9.86
C GLU A 252 17.81 16.90 -9.59
N ILE A 253 17.60 16.06 -10.61
CA ILE A 253 17.79 14.61 -10.55
C ILE A 253 19.04 14.24 -11.35
N GLU A 254 19.84 13.32 -10.81
CA GLU A 254 20.95 12.70 -11.50
C GLU A 254 20.75 11.19 -11.63
N ALA A 255 21.18 10.64 -12.76
CA ALA A 255 21.26 9.19 -12.93
C ALA A 255 22.46 8.65 -12.15
N VAL A 256 22.23 7.62 -11.35
CA VAL A 256 23.27 6.92 -10.60
C VAL A 256 23.56 5.61 -11.34
N PRO A 257 24.83 5.31 -11.69
CA PRO A 257 25.18 3.98 -12.18
C PRO A 257 24.73 2.94 -11.16
N ASP A 258 24.00 1.92 -11.61
CA ASP A 258 23.39 0.93 -10.71
C ASP A 258 24.39 -0.13 -10.18
N ARG A 259 25.69 0.20 -10.17
CA ARG A 259 26.71 -0.58 -9.48
C ARG A 259 26.59 -0.37 -7.98
N ILE A 260 26.67 -1.44 -7.19
CA ILE A 260 26.48 -1.41 -5.74
C ILE A 260 27.35 -0.34 -5.06
N GLY A 261 28.61 -0.18 -5.49
CA GLY A 261 29.54 0.82 -4.95
C GLY A 261 29.16 2.28 -5.20
N ASN A 262 28.23 2.56 -6.12
CA ASN A 262 27.75 3.90 -6.45
C ASN A 262 26.47 4.28 -5.69
N LEU A 263 25.77 3.29 -5.15
CA LEU A 263 24.49 3.45 -4.48
C LEU A 263 24.68 4.10 -3.09
N ALA A 264 23.64 4.81 -2.64
CA ALA A 264 23.58 5.39 -1.30
C ALA A 264 22.15 5.37 -0.75
N PRO A 265 21.97 5.45 0.59
CA PRO A 265 20.70 5.78 1.20
C PRO A 265 20.05 7.02 0.57
N GLY A 266 18.76 6.92 0.26
CA GLY A 266 17.98 7.95 -0.42
C GLY A 266 17.96 7.85 -1.94
N ASP A 267 18.70 6.91 -2.53
CA ASP A 267 18.62 6.61 -3.96
C ASP A 267 17.29 5.97 -4.31
N ILE A 268 16.76 6.31 -5.48
CA ILE A 268 15.47 5.85 -5.98
C ILE A 268 15.71 4.79 -7.04
N ILE A 269 15.18 3.59 -6.82
CA ILE A 269 15.13 2.51 -7.79
C ILE A 269 13.88 2.72 -8.66
N LEU A 270 14.05 2.74 -9.98
CA LEU A 270 12.97 2.88 -10.95
C LEU A 270 12.87 1.61 -11.80
N PHE A 271 11.66 1.06 -11.89
CA PHE A 271 11.35 -0.12 -12.69
C PHE A 271 10.65 0.30 -13.97
N ARG A 272 11.00 -0.35 -15.09
CA ARG A 272 10.42 -0.05 -16.41
C ARG A 272 9.09 -0.74 -16.63
N GLY A 273 8.20 -0.06 -17.33
CA GLY A 273 7.01 -0.64 -17.95
C GLY A 273 7.25 -1.06 -19.40
N THR A 274 6.23 -1.66 -19.99
CA THR A 274 6.22 -2.14 -21.40
C THR A 274 6.46 -1.06 -22.44
N ASN A 275 6.24 0.21 -22.09
CA ASN A 275 6.46 1.36 -22.96
C ASN A 275 7.81 2.06 -22.71
N GLY A 276 8.68 1.49 -21.87
CA GLY A 276 9.98 2.03 -21.51
C GLY A 276 9.96 3.17 -20.49
N GLN A 277 8.78 3.67 -20.09
CA GLN A 277 8.67 4.65 -19.01
C GLN A 277 8.81 3.97 -17.63
N ALA A 278 9.18 4.74 -16.61
CA ALA A 278 9.16 4.25 -15.24
C ALA A 278 7.71 3.96 -14.79
N ALA A 279 7.42 2.71 -14.42
CA ALA A 279 6.12 2.24 -13.97
C ALA A 279 6.04 1.98 -12.46
N HIS A 280 7.19 1.93 -11.77
CA HIS A 280 7.23 1.77 -10.31
C HIS A 280 8.49 2.38 -9.73
N SER A 281 8.45 2.73 -8.45
CA SER A 281 9.57 3.29 -7.72
C SER A 281 9.70 2.74 -6.31
N ALA A 282 10.95 2.58 -5.87
CA ALA A 282 11.31 2.24 -4.51
C ALA A 282 12.50 3.10 -4.04
N ILE A 283 12.76 3.15 -2.73
CA ILE A 283 13.86 3.94 -2.16
C ILE A 283 14.82 3.06 -1.37
N ILE A 284 16.12 3.22 -1.62
CA ILE A 284 17.18 2.55 -0.86
C ILE A 284 17.28 3.23 0.51
N GLN A 285 17.17 2.44 1.56
CA GLN A 285 17.37 2.93 2.92
C GLN A 285 18.81 2.72 3.40
N SER A 286 19.37 1.53 3.18
CA SER A 286 20.70 1.20 3.70
C SER A 286 21.43 0.20 2.80
N ILE A 287 22.75 0.26 2.85
CA ILE A 287 23.65 -0.60 2.09
C ILE A 287 24.74 -1.11 3.02
N ASN A 288 24.72 -2.41 3.29
CA ASN A 288 25.75 -3.10 4.04
C ASN A 288 26.65 -3.90 3.08
N ILE A 289 27.76 -3.29 2.68
CA ILE A 289 28.73 -3.91 1.76
C ILE A 289 29.38 -5.15 2.38
N GLU A 290 29.70 -5.11 3.68
CA GLU A 290 30.41 -6.19 4.37
C GLU A 290 29.54 -7.44 4.50
N LYS A 291 28.22 -7.27 4.70
CA LYS A 291 27.25 -8.37 4.77
C LYS A 291 26.65 -8.73 3.42
N GLY A 292 26.88 -7.93 2.39
CA GLY A 292 26.30 -8.17 1.07
C GLY A 292 24.78 -7.95 1.04
N GLN A 293 24.30 -6.84 1.60
CA GLN A 293 22.86 -6.56 1.74
C GLN A 293 22.52 -5.11 1.39
N ILE A 294 21.46 -4.91 0.59
CA ILE A 294 20.78 -3.62 0.42
C ILE A 294 19.38 -3.76 1.00
N ARG A 295 18.97 -2.83 1.86
CA ARG A 295 17.56 -2.70 2.29
C ARG A 295 16.90 -1.57 1.50
N TYR A 296 15.75 -1.87 0.90
CA TYR A 296 14.96 -0.88 0.17
C TYR A 296 13.49 -0.96 0.58
N LEU A 297 12.78 0.15 0.40
CA LEU A 297 11.41 0.35 0.84
C LEU A 297 10.52 0.69 -0.34
N GLN A 298 9.29 0.18 -0.34
CA GLN A 298 8.34 0.42 -1.41
C GLN A 298 6.88 0.38 -0.93
N SER A 299 5.98 0.80 -1.82
CA SER A 299 4.53 0.65 -1.67
C SER A 299 3.98 -0.07 -2.90
N THR A 300 3.45 -1.29 -2.76
CA THR A 300 2.79 -2.04 -3.84
C THR A 300 1.86 -3.11 -3.28
N ASP A 301 0.82 -3.47 -4.02
CA ASP A 301 -0.07 -4.59 -3.72
C ASP A 301 0.33 -5.89 -4.44
N GLU A 302 1.28 -5.85 -5.38
CA GLU A 302 1.89 -7.03 -6.01
C GLU A 302 2.95 -7.68 -5.09
N ALA A 303 2.51 -8.10 -3.91
CA ALA A 303 3.33 -8.63 -2.82
C ALA A 303 2.62 -9.79 -2.10
N PRO A 304 3.31 -10.60 -1.28
CA PRO A 304 2.64 -11.50 -0.34
C PRO A 304 1.53 -10.78 0.43
N LEU A 305 0.43 -11.45 0.74
CA LEU A 305 -0.79 -10.80 1.27
C LEU A 305 -0.54 -9.97 2.55
N GLU A 306 0.37 -10.44 3.39
CA GLU A 306 0.78 -9.83 4.66
C GLU A 306 1.74 -8.64 4.48
N GLU A 307 2.32 -8.48 3.28
CA GLU A 307 3.30 -7.45 2.93
C GLU A 307 2.71 -6.37 2.01
N ARG A 308 1.44 -6.49 1.58
CA ARG A 308 0.81 -5.52 0.68
C ARG A 308 0.79 -4.11 1.27
N GLY A 309 0.89 -3.11 0.39
CA GLY A 309 1.03 -1.71 0.78
C GLY A 309 2.48 -1.36 1.03
N ILE A 310 2.74 -0.57 2.06
CA ILE A 310 4.10 -0.19 2.45
C ILE A 310 4.84 -1.34 3.15
N HIS A 311 6.01 -1.70 2.65
CA HIS A 311 6.86 -2.74 3.22
C HIS A 311 8.35 -2.52 2.92
N GLU A 312 9.17 -3.37 3.53
CA GLU A 312 10.62 -3.44 3.32
C GLU A 312 11.00 -4.70 2.54
N SER A 313 12.07 -4.59 1.77
CA SER A 313 12.60 -5.68 0.96
C SER A 313 14.13 -5.61 0.93
N TYR A 314 14.77 -6.70 0.51
CA TYR A 314 16.21 -6.83 0.53
C TYR A 314 16.76 -7.31 -0.82
N ILE A 315 17.98 -6.87 -1.13
CA ILE A 315 18.81 -7.38 -2.22
C ILE A 315 20.07 -7.94 -1.59
N TYR A 316 20.31 -9.23 -1.78
CA TYR A 316 21.53 -9.89 -1.31
C TYR A 316 22.53 -10.06 -2.45
N PHE A 317 23.80 -9.84 -2.13
CA PHE A 317 24.95 -9.95 -3.02
C PHE A 317 26.15 -10.57 -2.29
N PRO A 318 27.14 -11.11 -3.00
CA PRO A 318 28.37 -11.57 -2.36
C PRO A 318 29.04 -10.45 -1.53
N PRO A 319 29.41 -10.71 -0.26
CA PRO A 319 30.10 -9.75 0.60
C PRO A 319 31.28 -9.05 -0.07
N ASN A 320 31.42 -7.75 0.20
CA ASN A 320 32.50 -6.88 -0.31
C ASN A 320 32.53 -6.67 -1.84
N GLN A 321 31.56 -7.18 -2.59
CA GLN A 321 31.48 -6.93 -4.02
C GLN A 321 30.72 -5.64 -4.34
N LYS A 322 31.48 -4.60 -4.71
CA LYS A 322 30.97 -3.27 -5.04
C LYS A 322 30.71 -3.08 -6.54
N ASP A 323 31.32 -3.90 -7.39
CA ASP A 323 31.30 -3.70 -8.84
C ASP A 323 30.08 -4.32 -9.54
N LEU A 324 29.33 -5.17 -8.83
CA LEU A 324 28.11 -5.78 -9.35
C LEU A 324 27.05 -4.71 -9.62
N SER A 325 26.40 -4.81 -10.77
CA SER A 325 25.22 -4.00 -11.12
C SER A 325 23.97 -4.62 -10.50
N LEU A 326 22.95 -3.81 -10.18
CA LEU A 326 21.61 -4.29 -9.83
C LEU A 326 20.96 -5.16 -10.92
N LYS A 327 21.50 -5.14 -12.15
CA LYS A 327 21.09 -6.01 -13.26
C LYS A 327 21.77 -7.37 -13.25
N ASP A 328 22.73 -7.60 -12.35
CA ASP A 328 23.41 -8.88 -12.26
C ASP A 328 22.42 -9.97 -11.79
N PRO A 329 22.30 -11.10 -12.52
CA PRO A 329 21.35 -12.15 -12.19
C PRO A 329 21.74 -12.96 -10.93
N SER A 330 22.98 -12.84 -10.44
CA SER A 330 23.42 -13.49 -9.19
C SER A 330 22.84 -12.83 -7.94
N LEU A 331 22.30 -11.61 -8.07
CA LEU A 331 21.66 -10.89 -6.98
C LEU A 331 20.33 -11.56 -6.59
N VAL A 332 20.14 -11.78 -5.29
CA VAL A 332 18.90 -12.35 -4.75
C VAL A 332 18.00 -11.23 -4.25
N TRP A 333 16.87 -11.04 -4.94
CA TRP A 333 15.84 -10.07 -4.56
C TRP A 333 14.77 -10.79 -3.74
N THR A 334 14.50 -10.29 -2.52
CA THR A 334 13.53 -10.95 -1.63
C THR A 334 12.09 -10.63 -1.97
N GLN A 335 11.83 -9.48 -2.61
CA GLN A 335 10.46 -9.10 -2.94
C GLN A 335 9.90 -10.02 -4.01
N LYS A 336 9.06 -10.96 -3.57
CA LYS A 336 8.27 -11.79 -4.46
C LYS A 336 7.03 -11.03 -4.91
N ARG A 337 6.61 -11.31 -6.14
CA ARG A 337 5.47 -10.63 -6.75
C ARG A 337 4.32 -11.60 -6.89
N TYR A 338 3.19 -11.25 -6.30
CA TYR A 338 1.98 -12.04 -6.28
C TYR A 338 0.83 -11.22 -6.84
N ALA A 339 -0.27 -11.90 -7.17
CA ALA A 339 -1.51 -11.21 -7.50
C ALA A 339 -2.00 -10.45 -6.25
N PRO A 340 -2.53 -9.21 -6.39
CA PRO A 340 -2.98 -8.44 -5.24
C PRO A 340 -4.12 -9.09 -4.44
N PHE A 341 -4.97 -9.87 -5.12
CA PHE A 341 -5.97 -10.73 -4.48
C PHE A 341 -5.78 -12.20 -4.88
N PRO A 342 -6.04 -13.17 -3.97
CA PRO A 342 -5.96 -14.58 -4.29
C PRO A 342 -6.86 -14.96 -5.48
N GLY A 343 -6.26 -15.55 -6.51
CA GLY A 343 -6.96 -15.96 -7.73
C GLY A 343 -6.88 -14.96 -8.89
N GLU A 344 -6.52 -13.69 -8.65
CA GLU A 344 -6.20 -12.77 -9.73
C GLU A 344 -4.97 -13.24 -10.53
N PHE A 345 -4.81 -12.71 -11.75
CA PHE A 345 -3.60 -12.96 -12.52
C PHE A 345 -2.38 -12.43 -11.76
N SER A 346 -1.37 -13.28 -11.66
CA SER A 346 -0.12 -12.90 -11.00
C SER A 346 0.70 -11.98 -11.90
N SER A 347 1.59 -11.22 -11.26
CA SER A 347 2.62 -10.46 -11.95
C SER A 347 3.34 -11.32 -12.99
N PRO A 348 3.70 -10.78 -14.18
CA PRO A 348 4.52 -11.52 -15.15
C PRO A 348 5.95 -11.75 -14.65
N PHE A 349 6.32 -11.12 -13.53
CA PHE A 349 7.62 -11.24 -12.88
C PHE A 349 7.46 -12.02 -11.58
N SER A 350 8.38 -12.94 -11.30
CA SER A 350 8.42 -13.70 -10.05
C SER A 350 8.94 -12.90 -8.86
N ASP A 351 9.83 -11.93 -9.12
CA ASP A 351 10.37 -11.00 -8.13
C ASP A 351 10.76 -9.65 -8.74
N ASP A 352 11.07 -8.68 -7.87
CA ASP A 352 11.52 -7.36 -8.28
C ASP A 352 12.83 -7.38 -9.06
N GLY A 353 13.71 -8.37 -8.86
CA GLY A 353 14.93 -8.50 -9.63
C GLY A 353 14.65 -8.80 -11.10
N GLN A 354 13.71 -9.73 -11.35
CA GLN A 354 13.25 -10.01 -12.71
C GLN A 354 12.59 -8.78 -13.33
N ARG A 355 11.75 -8.05 -12.57
CA ARG A 355 11.14 -6.79 -13.03
C ARG A 355 12.17 -5.72 -13.35
N TYR A 356 13.20 -5.57 -12.51
CA TYR A 356 14.27 -4.57 -12.70
C TYR A 356 15.09 -4.87 -13.95
N ARG A 357 15.31 -6.15 -14.28
CA ARG A 357 16.02 -6.58 -15.50
C ARG A 357 15.13 -6.62 -16.74
N ALA A 358 13.82 -6.51 -16.60
CA ALA A 358 12.87 -6.56 -17.71
C ALA A 358 13.07 -5.37 -18.67
N TYR A 359 12.60 -5.54 -19.90
CA TYR A 359 12.66 -4.55 -20.98
C TYR A 359 14.09 -4.02 -21.27
N PRO A 360 15.06 -4.91 -21.54
CA PRO A 360 16.44 -4.52 -21.85
C PRO A 360 16.56 -3.60 -23.08
N GLU A 361 15.61 -3.65 -24.00
CA GLU A 361 15.49 -2.74 -25.15
C GLU A 361 15.33 -1.27 -24.73
N PHE A 362 14.82 -1.01 -23.52
CA PHE A 362 14.74 0.33 -22.91
C PHE A 362 15.83 0.55 -21.85
N GLY A 363 16.84 -0.32 -21.80
CA GLY A 363 17.94 -0.29 -20.84
C GLY A 363 17.61 -0.89 -19.47
N GLY A 364 16.41 -1.45 -19.30
CA GLY A 364 15.92 -1.98 -18.03
C GLY A 364 15.79 -0.92 -16.92
N GLY A 365 15.72 -1.40 -15.68
CA GLY A 365 15.64 -0.57 -14.48
C GLY A 365 16.82 0.39 -14.35
N ARG A 366 16.59 1.48 -13.61
CA ARG A 366 17.60 2.51 -13.36
C ARG A 366 17.57 3.01 -11.92
N VAL A 367 18.66 3.62 -11.49
CA VAL A 367 18.75 4.31 -10.21
C VAL A 367 18.93 5.81 -10.43
N VAL A 368 18.24 6.62 -9.65
CA VAL A 368 18.36 8.08 -9.68
C VAL A 368 18.50 8.65 -8.27
N ARG A 369 19.05 9.86 -8.18
CA ARG A 369 19.24 10.58 -6.92
C ARG A 369 18.85 12.04 -7.08
N PHE A 370 18.27 12.63 -6.05
CA PHE A 370 18.17 14.09 -5.97
C PHE A 370 19.55 14.68 -5.61
N LYS A 371 20.06 15.60 -6.41
CA LYS A 371 21.40 16.20 -6.19
C LYS A 371 21.56 16.81 -4.80
N VAL A 372 20.49 17.39 -4.26
CA VAL A 372 20.49 17.98 -2.92
C VAL A 372 20.71 16.95 -1.80
N PHE A 373 20.50 15.66 -2.04
CA PHE A 373 20.65 14.63 -1.02
C PHE A 373 22.09 14.41 -0.57
N GLY A 374 23.08 14.76 -1.40
CA GLY A 374 24.48 14.83 -0.96
C GLY A 374 24.69 15.85 0.17
N LYS A 375 23.93 16.95 0.18
CA LYS A 375 23.92 17.94 1.27
C LYS A 375 23.09 17.47 2.46
N VAL A 376 21.90 16.90 2.22
CA VAL A 376 21.02 16.33 3.26
C VAL A 376 21.79 15.32 4.10
N LYS A 377 22.44 14.34 3.45
CA LYS A 377 23.26 13.31 4.11
C LYS A 377 24.30 13.92 5.04
N LYS A 378 25.12 14.86 4.52
CA LYS A 378 26.16 15.55 5.31
C LYS A 378 25.60 16.32 6.51
N ILE A 379 24.41 16.92 6.41
CA ILE A 379 23.78 17.64 7.53
C ILE A 379 23.33 16.65 8.60
N LEU A 380 22.66 15.57 8.21
CA LEU A 380 22.14 14.58 9.15
C LEU A 380 23.27 13.81 9.85
N GLU A 381 24.36 13.49 9.14
CA GLU A 381 25.55 12.86 9.74
C GLU A 381 26.25 13.78 10.77
N LYS A 382 26.28 15.09 10.51
CA LYS A 382 26.90 16.07 11.42
C LYS A 382 26.08 16.36 12.66
N LYS A 383 24.77 16.14 12.64
CA LYS A 383 23.91 16.40 13.80
C LYS A 383 24.23 15.48 14.98
N GLY A 384 24.92 14.35 14.75
CA GLY A 384 25.31 13.42 15.82
C GLY A 384 24.11 12.90 16.64
N PRO A 385 24.34 12.05 17.64
CA PRO A 385 23.35 11.79 18.71
C PRO A 385 23.03 13.01 19.56
#